data_AF-A0A9D5M583-F1
#
_entry.id   AF-A0A9D5M583-F1
#
_cell.length_a   1.000
_cell.length_b   1.000
_cell.length_c   1.000
_cell.angle_alpha   90.00
_cell.angle_beta   90.00
_cell.angle_gamma   90.00
#
_symmetry.space_group_name_H-M   'P 1'
#
loop_
_entity.id
_entity.type
_entity.pdbx_description
1 polymer ?
#
loop_
_entity_poly.entity_id
_entity_poly.type
_entity_poly.pdbx_seq_one_letter_code
_entity_poly.pdbx_strand_id
1 'polypeptide(L)'
;MYDSIKTAYLKMGFKGIIRYLLQQSIGMQHYEDNIDTILYFLNYYADIKTFPKATGNIRKLQEGDVLLLRIVDKVCKKYKFEYWIDAGTLLGAVRHKGFIPWDDDMDINMMRETYEKARPILEKELGQYGISVQEKTEEPIAHTGIGYHHNKTGLWIDLFPFEYSTVDSKRAEEIKEYNWHCLKYQKVWRNKKNKYTREQMFSRRKKMIPEICDREHAKSIINCPEWCPKPMVFPMETILPARPIMFEGYGILAPQKPEEYLTVFYGNYMGFPKSGLMHHGDKNGNLAERAKIHGIDMDQILEELEHIFNSI
;
A
#
# COMPACT_ATOMS: atom_id res chain seq x y z
N MET A 1 29.72 -0.65 26.32
CA MET A 1 30.50 -0.77 25.06
C MET A 1 30.71 -2.23 24.64
N TYR A 2 31.15 -3.12 25.54
CA TYR A 2 31.34 -4.55 25.22
C TYR A 2 30.02 -5.28 24.92
N ASP A 3 28.97 -5.01 25.70
CA ASP A 3 27.63 -5.60 25.47
C ASP A 3 26.94 -5.10 24.20
N SER A 4 27.20 -3.86 23.79
CA SER A 4 26.61 -3.26 22.59
C SER A 4 27.26 -3.78 21.30
N ILE A 5 28.58 -3.99 21.30
CA ILE A 5 29.30 -4.64 20.18
C ILE A 5 28.89 -6.11 20.06
N LYS A 6 28.79 -6.83 21.19
CA LYS A 6 28.32 -8.22 21.22
C LYS A 6 26.88 -8.33 20.69
N THR A 7 26.00 -7.42 21.07
CA THR A 7 24.62 -7.35 20.57
C THR A 7 24.58 -7.03 19.06
N ALA A 8 25.40 -6.10 18.59
CA ALA A 8 25.50 -5.77 17.17
C ALA A 8 26.00 -6.96 16.34
N TYR A 9 26.97 -7.71 16.87
CA TYR A 9 27.45 -8.95 16.27
C TYR A 9 26.38 -10.04 16.23
N LEU A 10 25.65 -10.26 17.33
CA LEU A 10 24.57 -11.25 17.38
C LEU A 10 23.43 -10.91 16.40
N LYS A 11 23.15 -9.63 16.16
CA LYS A 11 22.11 -9.19 15.22
C LYS A 11 22.52 -9.29 13.75
N MET A 12 23.74 -8.90 13.40
CA MET A 12 24.15 -8.69 11.98
C MET A 12 25.58 -9.15 11.65
N GLY A 13 26.22 -9.91 12.53
CA GLY A 13 27.60 -10.37 12.37
C GLY A 13 28.61 -9.21 12.30
N PHE A 14 29.74 -9.43 11.62
CA PHE A 14 30.79 -8.40 11.47
C PHE A 14 30.30 -7.11 10.79
N LYS A 15 29.32 -7.19 9.88
CA LYS A 15 28.69 -6.01 9.28
C LYS A 15 27.96 -5.16 10.32
N GLY A 16 27.36 -5.81 11.32
CA GLY A 16 26.74 -5.15 12.47
C GLY A 16 27.73 -4.38 13.32
N ILE A 17 28.90 -4.96 13.59
CA ILE A 17 29.99 -4.29 14.32
C ILE A 17 30.48 -3.06 13.54
N ILE A 18 30.78 -3.21 12.25
CA ILE A 18 31.26 -2.10 11.40
C ILE A 18 30.24 -0.97 11.36
N ARG A 19 28.96 -1.29 11.16
CA ARG A 19 27.86 -0.32 11.19
C ARG A 19 27.75 0.37 12.55
N TYR A 20 27.80 -0.38 13.64
CA TYR A 20 27.73 0.17 14.99
C TYR A 20 28.89 1.16 15.24
N LEU A 21 30.13 0.77 14.93
CA LEU A 21 31.30 1.64 15.11
C LEU A 21 31.22 2.90 14.23
N LEU A 22 30.74 2.78 13.00
CA LEU A 22 30.48 3.94 12.13
C LEU A 22 29.42 4.86 12.74
N GLN A 23 28.29 4.32 13.21
CA GLN A 23 27.22 5.08 13.87
C GLN A 23 27.73 5.81 15.13
N GLN A 24 28.59 5.17 15.92
CA GLN A 24 29.26 5.81 17.05
C GLN A 24 30.15 6.99 16.61
N SER A 25 30.98 6.77 15.59
CA SER A 25 31.97 7.76 15.14
C SER A 25 31.35 9.04 14.58
N ILE A 26 30.12 8.95 14.06
CA ILE A 26 29.36 10.09 13.51
C ILE A 26 28.27 10.59 14.47
N GLY A 27 28.21 10.05 15.70
CA GLY A 27 27.23 10.46 16.71
C GLY A 27 25.78 10.08 16.41
N MET A 28 25.53 9.13 15.50
CA MET A 28 24.16 8.70 15.13
C MET A 28 23.36 8.16 16.31
N GLN A 29 24.01 7.55 17.30
CA GLN A 29 23.32 7.02 18.48
C GLN A 29 22.57 8.12 19.25
N HIS A 30 23.13 9.33 19.33
CA HIS A 30 22.47 10.45 20.00
C HIS A 30 21.16 10.85 19.30
N TYR A 31 21.12 10.79 17.97
CA TYR A 31 19.91 11.07 17.20
C TYR A 31 18.86 9.96 17.35
N GLU A 32 19.28 8.69 17.38
CA GLU A 32 18.38 7.56 17.64
C GLU A 32 17.74 7.69 19.04
N ASP A 33 18.54 7.99 20.07
CA ASP A 33 18.05 8.20 21.44
C ASP A 33 17.10 9.40 21.54
N ASN A 34 17.39 10.49 20.82
CA ASN A 34 16.51 11.66 20.76
C ASN A 34 15.18 11.34 20.07
N ILE A 35 15.20 10.58 18.96
CA ILE A 35 13.98 10.13 18.26
C ILE A 35 13.15 9.22 19.16
N ASP A 36 13.78 8.24 19.81
CA ASP A 36 13.08 7.33 20.73
C ASP A 36 12.49 8.10 21.92
N THR A 37 13.19 9.12 22.43
CA THR A 37 12.68 10.02 23.48
C THR A 37 11.46 10.81 23.00
N ILE A 38 11.52 11.41 21.81
CA ILE A 38 10.38 12.14 21.22
C ILE A 38 9.20 11.19 21.02
N LEU A 39 9.43 10.01 20.45
CA LEU A 39 8.39 9.01 20.24
C LEU A 39 7.80 8.53 21.56
N TYR A 40 8.60 8.38 22.62
CA TYR A 40 8.09 8.08 23.95
C TYR A 40 7.11 9.17 24.42
N PHE A 41 7.51 10.44 24.35
CA PHE A 41 6.63 11.54 24.74
C PHE A 41 5.37 11.64 23.87
N LEU A 42 5.49 11.48 22.55
CA LEU A 42 4.35 11.49 21.64
C LEU A 42 3.37 10.35 21.95
N ASN A 43 3.86 9.12 22.09
CA ASN A 43 2.98 7.97 22.38
C ASN A 43 2.37 8.02 23.79
N TYR A 44 2.99 8.74 24.73
CA TYR A 44 2.48 8.83 26.10
C TYR A 44 1.54 10.03 26.32
N TYR A 45 1.82 11.17 25.68
CA TYR A 45 1.14 12.44 25.95
C TYR A 45 0.30 12.96 24.78
N ALA A 46 0.41 12.39 23.58
CA ALA A 46 -0.40 12.79 22.43
C ALA A 46 -1.28 11.63 21.95
N ASP A 47 -2.56 11.93 21.72
CA ASP A 47 -3.42 11.00 20.99
C ASP A 47 -3.25 11.25 19.49
N ILE A 48 -2.57 10.31 18.80
CA ILE A 48 -2.37 10.39 17.35
C ILE A 48 -3.69 10.55 16.58
N LYS A 49 -4.80 9.98 17.08
CA LYS A 49 -6.10 10.04 16.42
C LYS A 49 -6.70 11.45 16.41
N THR A 50 -6.26 12.33 17.31
CA THR A 50 -6.81 13.69 17.44
C THR A 50 -6.06 14.72 16.61
N PHE A 51 -5.03 14.31 15.85
CA PHE A 51 -4.32 15.22 14.98
C PHE A 51 -5.28 15.81 13.93
N PRO A 52 -5.20 17.13 13.68
CA PRO A 52 -6.11 17.77 12.74
C PRO A 52 -5.90 17.22 11.34
N LYS A 53 -6.94 17.30 10.51
CA LYS A 53 -6.82 17.03 9.08
C LYS A 53 -5.74 17.94 8.46
N ALA A 54 -5.19 17.47 7.35
CA ALA A 54 -4.26 18.24 6.57
C ALA A 54 -4.88 19.59 6.14
N THR A 55 -4.03 20.57 5.82
CA THR A 55 -4.43 21.88 5.28
C THR A 55 -3.60 22.21 4.04
N GLY A 56 -4.06 23.13 3.19
CA GLY A 56 -3.32 23.56 2.01
C GLY A 56 -3.33 22.51 0.89
N ASN A 57 -2.25 22.42 0.11
CA ASN A 57 -2.23 21.61 -1.11
C ASN A 57 -2.45 20.12 -0.86
N ILE A 58 -1.84 19.56 0.20
CA ILE A 58 -2.06 18.16 0.58
C ILE A 58 -3.53 17.87 0.87
N ARG A 59 -4.27 18.81 1.46
CA ARG A 59 -5.70 18.61 1.73
C ARG A 59 -6.52 18.56 0.44
N LYS A 60 -6.21 19.45 -0.51
CA LYS A 60 -6.86 19.45 -1.81
C LYS A 60 -6.58 18.17 -2.59
N LEU A 61 -5.35 17.64 -2.50
CA LEU A 61 -4.99 16.35 -3.07
C LEU A 61 -5.82 15.22 -2.44
N GLN A 62 -5.85 15.13 -1.11
CA GLN A 62 -6.65 14.15 -0.36
C GLN A 62 -8.14 14.19 -0.76
N GLU A 63 -8.72 15.38 -0.90
CA GLU A 63 -10.12 15.54 -1.31
C GLU A 63 -10.36 15.02 -2.74
N GLY A 64 -9.43 15.29 -3.65
CA GLY A 64 -9.49 14.78 -5.01
C GLY A 64 -9.33 13.25 -5.08
N ASP A 65 -8.43 12.67 -4.29
CA ASP A 65 -8.25 11.20 -4.24
C ASP A 65 -9.47 10.50 -3.65
N VAL A 66 -10.17 11.12 -2.68
CA VAL A 66 -11.46 10.62 -2.19
C VAL A 66 -12.52 10.66 -3.28
N LEU A 67 -12.62 11.75 -4.04
CA LEU A 67 -13.57 11.83 -5.17
C LEU A 67 -13.23 10.80 -6.25
N LEU A 68 -11.95 10.65 -6.60
CA LEU A 68 -11.48 9.64 -7.54
C LEU A 68 -11.81 8.22 -7.06
N LEU A 69 -11.61 7.92 -5.76
CA LEU A 69 -11.95 6.63 -5.18
C LEU A 69 -13.47 6.38 -5.23
N ARG A 70 -14.29 7.39 -4.98
CA ARG A 70 -15.75 7.28 -5.06
C ARG A 70 -16.23 7.03 -6.50
N ILE A 71 -15.55 7.59 -7.49
CA ILE A 71 -15.79 7.30 -8.91
C ILE A 71 -15.45 5.83 -9.21
N VAL A 72 -14.28 5.36 -8.78
CA VAL A 72 -13.87 3.96 -8.93
C VAL A 72 -14.87 3.02 -8.23
N ASP A 73 -15.30 3.35 -7.01
CA ASP A 73 -16.29 2.61 -6.22
C ASP A 73 -17.64 2.48 -6.96
N LYS A 74 -18.14 3.55 -7.61
CA LYS A 74 -19.36 3.48 -8.43
C LYS A 74 -19.23 2.47 -9.57
N VAL A 75 -18.10 2.49 -10.29
CA VAL A 75 -17.84 1.54 -11.38
C VAL A 75 -17.71 0.12 -10.82
N CYS A 76 -16.96 -0.07 -9.73
CA CYS A 76 -16.83 -1.36 -9.06
C CYS A 76 -18.20 -1.92 -8.62
N LYS A 77 -19.08 -1.10 -8.04
CA LYS A 77 -20.45 -1.50 -7.66
C LYS A 77 -21.30 -1.88 -8.87
N LYS A 78 -21.26 -1.09 -9.95
CA LYS A 78 -21.97 -1.37 -11.22
C LYS A 78 -21.60 -2.74 -11.79
N TYR A 79 -20.32 -3.10 -11.74
CA TYR A 79 -19.79 -4.35 -12.29
C TYR A 79 -19.59 -5.47 -11.25
N LYS A 80 -19.96 -5.23 -9.98
CA LYS A 80 -19.81 -6.17 -8.86
C LYS A 80 -18.36 -6.63 -8.62
N PHE A 81 -17.41 -5.71 -8.77
CA PHE A 81 -16.02 -5.93 -8.40
C PHE A 81 -15.80 -5.60 -6.93
N GLU A 82 -15.55 -6.63 -6.12
CA GLU A 82 -15.16 -6.49 -4.73
C GLU A 82 -13.71 -6.01 -4.65
N TYR A 83 -13.51 -4.85 -4.03
CA TYR A 83 -12.22 -4.27 -3.70
C TYR A 83 -12.17 -3.94 -2.20
N TRP A 84 -11.01 -3.58 -1.68
CA TRP A 84 -10.88 -3.00 -0.34
C TRP A 84 -9.76 -1.96 -0.29
N ILE A 85 -9.86 -0.96 0.59
CA ILE A 85 -8.76 -0.03 0.89
C ILE A 85 -7.64 -0.72 1.68
N ASP A 86 -6.39 -0.31 1.45
CA ASP A 86 -5.20 -0.95 2.02
C ASP A 86 -4.29 0.00 2.81
N ALA A 87 -3.29 -0.56 3.51
CA ALA A 87 -2.11 0.14 4.00
C ALA A 87 -2.41 1.46 4.72
N GLY A 88 -1.82 2.57 4.26
CA GLY A 88 -1.99 3.91 4.84
C GLY A 88 -3.44 4.37 4.81
N THR A 89 -4.14 4.10 3.71
CA THR A 89 -5.57 4.41 3.55
C THR A 89 -6.43 3.69 4.60
N LEU A 90 -6.26 2.37 4.75
CA LEU A 90 -7.01 1.59 5.73
C LEU A 90 -6.69 2.03 7.16
N LEU A 91 -5.41 2.29 7.45
CA LEU A 91 -4.98 2.83 8.73
C LEU A 91 -5.65 4.17 9.02
N GLY A 92 -5.74 5.05 8.02
CA GLY A 92 -6.50 6.29 8.09
C GLY A 92 -7.96 6.06 8.44
N ALA A 93 -8.65 5.15 7.74
CA ALA A 93 -10.06 4.83 8.03
C ALA A 93 -10.28 4.35 9.47
N VAL A 94 -9.42 3.46 9.97
CA VAL A 94 -9.51 2.92 11.34
C VAL A 94 -9.19 4.00 12.37
N ARG A 95 -8.06 4.72 12.17
CA ARG A 95 -7.43 5.61 13.18
C ARG A 95 -7.98 7.04 13.17
N HIS A 96 -8.17 7.64 11.99
CA HIS A 96 -8.55 9.05 11.81
C HIS A 96 -9.95 9.25 11.20
N LYS A 97 -10.64 8.16 10.81
CA LYS A 97 -11.92 8.19 10.09
C LYS A 97 -11.83 8.91 8.74
N GLY A 98 -10.63 8.94 8.15
CA GLY A 98 -10.28 9.64 6.93
C GLY A 98 -8.80 9.51 6.67
N PHE A 99 -8.21 10.42 5.91
CA PHE A 99 -6.77 10.37 5.66
C PHE A 99 -5.95 10.48 6.94
N ILE A 100 -4.77 9.85 6.92
CA ILE A 100 -3.71 10.22 7.84
C ILE A 100 -3.26 11.64 7.45
N PRO A 101 -3.10 12.59 8.39
CA PRO A 101 -2.94 14.01 8.04
C PRO A 101 -1.75 14.37 7.14
N TRP A 102 -0.71 13.54 7.12
CA TRP A 102 0.50 13.76 6.33
C TRP A 102 0.62 12.82 5.13
N ASP A 103 -0.38 11.97 4.89
CA ASP A 103 -0.40 10.99 3.81
C ASP A 103 -1.00 11.59 2.55
N ASP A 104 -0.47 11.23 1.39
CA ASP A 104 -0.74 11.89 0.11
C ASP A 104 -0.97 10.91 -1.06
N ASP A 105 -1.18 9.63 -0.77
CA ASP A 105 -1.59 8.63 -1.75
C ASP A 105 -2.72 7.72 -1.24
N MET A 106 -3.20 6.86 -2.13
CA MET A 106 -4.38 6.02 -1.93
C MET A 106 -4.13 4.61 -2.47
N ASP A 107 -4.29 3.62 -1.61
CA ASP A 107 -4.12 2.22 -1.97
C ASP A 107 -5.43 1.45 -1.87
N ILE A 108 -5.77 0.74 -2.95
CA ILE A 108 -6.85 -0.25 -2.95
C ILE A 108 -6.35 -1.58 -3.48
N ASN A 109 -7.11 -2.62 -3.16
CA ASN A 109 -6.78 -3.98 -3.51
C ASN A 109 -7.95 -4.74 -4.13
N MET A 110 -7.62 -5.77 -4.90
CA MET A 110 -8.55 -6.77 -5.39
C MET A 110 -7.92 -8.16 -5.34
N MET A 111 -8.73 -9.21 -5.22
CA MET A 111 -8.24 -10.55 -5.54
C MET A 111 -7.87 -10.63 -7.03
N ARG A 112 -6.80 -11.36 -7.36
CA ARG A 112 -6.26 -11.53 -8.71
C ARG A 112 -7.33 -11.79 -9.76
N GLU A 113 -8.22 -12.74 -9.49
CA GLU A 113 -9.28 -13.11 -10.41
C GLU A 113 -10.21 -11.93 -10.73
N THR A 114 -10.57 -11.14 -9.72
CA THR A 114 -11.37 -9.90 -9.87
C THR A 114 -10.57 -8.84 -10.61
N TYR A 115 -9.31 -8.64 -10.24
CA TYR A 115 -8.41 -7.65 -10.84
C TYR A 115 -8.26 -7.84 -12.35
N GLU A 116 -8.03 -9.07 -12.84
CA GLU A 116 -7.87 -9.34 -14.28
C GLU A 116 -9.15 -9.01 -15.07
N LYS A 117 -10.33 -9.21 -14.46
CA LYS A 117 -11.62 -8.85 -15.07
C LYS A 117 -11.89 -7.35 -14.99
N ALA A 118 -11.54 -6.73 -13.86
CA ALA A 118 -11.84 -5.33 -13.57
C ALA A 118 -11.01 -4.36 -14.40
N ARG A 119 -9.69 -4.61 -14.55
CA ARG A 119 -8.77 -3.68 -15.22
C ARG A 119 -9.25 -3.17 -16.59
N PRO A 120 -9.56 -4.03 -17.60
CA PRO A 120 -10.01 -3.55 -18.90
C PRO A 120 -11.36 -2.82 -18.86
N ILE A 121 -12.22 -3.16 -17.88
CA ILE A 121 -13.51 -2.49 -17.69
C ILE A 121 -13.31 -1.12 -17.05
N LEU A 122 -12.47 -1.01 -16.02
CA LEU A 122 -12.09 0.25 -15.40
C LEU A 122 -11.45 1.17 -16.45
N GLU A 123 -10.53 0.67 -17.26
CA GLU A 123 -9.89 1.44 -18.34
C GLU A 123 -10.93 2.01 -19.32
N LYS A 124 -11.90 1.20 -19.74
CA LYS A 124 -12.97 1.64 -20.64
C LYS A 124 -13.91 2.66 -19.98
N GLU A 125 -14.42 2.35 -18.79
CA GLU A 125 -15.47 3.14 -18.11
C GLU A 125 -14.94 4.44 -17.53
N LEU A 126 -13.68 4.47 -17.07
CA LEU A 126 -13.05 5.66 -16.52
C LEU A 126 -12.39 6.50 -17.62
N GLY A 127 -11.87 5.84 -18.67
CA GLY A 127 -11.20 6.50 -19.79
C GLY A 127 -12.11 7.47 -20.57
N GLN A 128 -13.42 7.23 -20.62
CA GLN A 128 -14.38 8.15 -21.24
C GLN A 128 -14.45 9.53 -20.55
N TYR A 129 -14.01 9.60 -19.29
CA TYR A 129 -13.94 10.84 -18.49
C TYR A 129 -12.52 11.40 -18.39
N GLY A 130 -11.57 10.87 -19.16
CA GLY A 130 -10.16 11.29 -19.10
C GLY A 130 -9.39 10.75 -17.88
N ILE A 131 -10.00 9.86 -17.08
CA ILE A 131 -9.30 9.17 -15.99
C ILE A 131 -8.47 8.04 -16.58
N SER A 132 -7.16 8.15 -16.41
CA SER A 132 -6.20 7.14 -16.88
C SER A 132 -6.21 5.91 -15.98
N VAL A 133 -6.16 4.73 -16.60
CA VAL A 133 -6.01 3.44 -15.92
C VAL A 133 -4.89 2.69 -16.62
N GLN A 134 -3.74 2.53 -15.97
CA GLN A 134 -2.53 2.00 -16.60
C GLN A 134 -1.91 0.91 -15.75
N GLU A 135 -1.69 -0.26 -16.34
CA GLU A 135 -0.94 -1.34 -15.70
C GLU A 135 0.56 -1.10 -15.85
N LYS A 136 1.30 -1.12 -14.74
CA LYS A 136 2.75 -1.04 -14.73
C LYS A 136 3.36 -2.43 -14.83
N THR A 137 3.33 -3.00 -16.03
CA THR A 137 3.78 -4.39 -16.28
C THR A 137 5.26 -4.65 -15.99
N GLU A 138 6.06 -3.59 -16.00
CA GLU A 138 7.49 -3.56 -15.71
C GLU A 138 7.81 -3.49 -14.20
N GLU A 139 6.80 -3.22 -13.37
CA GLU A 139 6.90 -3.11 -11.93
C GLU A 139 6.52 -4.42 -11.22
N PRO A 140 6.95 -4.64 -9.96
CA PRO A 140 6.47 -5.76 -9.17
C PRO A 140 4.95 -5.81 -9.20
N ILE A 141 4.38 -7.02 -9.21
CA ILE A 141 2.94 -7.28 -9.09
C ILE A 141 2.12 -7.01 -10.38
N ALA A 142 2.65 -6.22 -11.33
CA ALA A 142 1.87 -5.64 -12.42
C ALA A 142 0.58 -4.99 -11.86
N HIS A 143 0.76 -4.00 -10.99
CA HIS A 143 -0.36 -3.26 -10.41
C HIS A 143 -0.87 -2.19 -11.38
N THR A 144 -2.07 -1.68 -11.12
CA THR A 144 -2.69 -0.64 -11.93
C THR A 144 -2.70 0.68 -11.20
N GLY A 145 -2.21 1.72 -11.85
CA GLY A 145 -2.42 3.09 -11.45
C GLY A 145 -3.70 3.65 -12.04
N ILE A 146 -4.49 4.36 -11.23
CA ILE A 146 -5.67 5.10 -11.66
C ILE A 146 -5.43 6.57 -11.32
N GLY A 147 -5.42 7.44 -12.31
CA GLY A 147 -5.07 8.85 -12.11
C GLY A 147 -5.84 9.82 -12.98
N TYR A 148 -6.15 11.00 -12.43
CA TYR A 148 -6.80 12.09 -13.13
C TYR A 148 -5.84 13.27 -13.29
N HIS A 149 -5.35 13.49 -14.51
CA HIS A 149 -4.27 14.44 -14.80
C HIS A 149 -3.03 14.28 -13.89
N HIS A 150 -2.72 13.06 -13.45
CA HIS A 150 -1.73 12.73 -12.41
C HIS A 150 -0.40 13.49 -12.50
N ASN A 151 0.17 13.61 -13.71
CA ASN A 151 1.45 14.31 -13.91
C ASN A 151 1.37 15.80 -13.56
N LYS A 152 0.19 16.40 -13.57
CA LYS A 152 -0.07 17.80 -13.24
C LYS A 152 -0.69 17.97 -11.86
N THR A 153 -1.58 17.08 -11.45
CA THR A 153 -2.38 17.22 -10.21
C THR A 153 -1.81 16.47 -9.02
N GLY A 154 -1.10 15.36 -9.26
CA GLY A 154 -0.70 14.40 -8.22
C GLY A 154 -1.71 13.30 -7.94
N LEU A 155 -2.99 13.48 -8.34
CA LEU A 155 -4.08 12.54 -8.03
C LEU A 155 -3.78 11.12 -8.52
N TRP A 156 -3.92 10.16 -7.63
CA TRP A 156 -3.50 8.78 -7.87
C TRP A 156 -4.12 7.78 -6.91
N ILE A 157 -4.50 6.62 -7.46
CA ILE A 157 -4.86 5.44 -6.70
C ILE A 157 -4.03 4.27 -7.24
N ASP A 158 -3.30 3.60 -6.38
CA ASP A 158 -2.70 2.31 -6.71
C ASP A 158 -3.68 1.17 -6.42
N LEU A 159 -3.92 0.33 -7.42
CA LEU A 159 -4.73 -0.88 -7.34
C LEU A 159 -3.82 -2.10 -7.34
N PHE A 160 -3.62 -2.72 -6.17
CA PHE A 160 -2.81 -3.92 -6.04
C PHE A 160 -3.63 -5.21 -6.02
N PRO A 161 -3.19 -6.22 -6.76
CA PRO A 161 -3.79 -7.54 -6.72
C PRO A 161 -3.21 -8.44 -5.62
N PHE A 162 -4.09 -9.23 -5.00
CA PHE A 162 -3.78 -10.27 -4.00
C PHE A 162 -4.07 -11.67 -4.54
N GLU A 163 -3.41 -12.69 -3.99
CA GLU A 163 -3.55 -14.08 -4.45
C GLU A 163 -4.12 -14.97 -3.34
N TYR A 164 -4.79 -16.04 -3.72
CA TYR A 164 -5.15 -17.12 -2.80
C TYR A 164 -3.96 -18.06 -2.59
N SER A 165 -3.82 -18.59 -1.38
CA SER A 165 -2.75 -19.52 -1.06
C SER A 165 -3.18 -20.71 -0.22
N THR A 166 -2.50 -21.84 -0.43
CA THR A 166 -2.62 -23.05 0.39
C THR A 166 -1.86 -22.96 1.72
N VAL A 167 -1.06 -21.90 1.92
CA VAL A 167 -0.32 -21.64 3.16
C VAL A 167 -1.30 -21.37 4.30
N ASP A 168 -1.16 -22.09 5.41
CA ASP A 168 -1.85 -21.79 6.65
C ASP A 168 -1.12 -20.65 7.40
N SER A 169 -1.82 -19.55 7.64
CA SER A 169 -1.31 -18.36 8.35
C SER A 169 -0.88 -18.64 9.79
N LYS A 170 -1.26 -19.79 10.36
CA LYS A 170 -0.87 -20.24 11.71
C LYS A 170 0.33 -21.17 11.71
N ARG A 171 0.80 -21.65 10.55
CA ARG A 171 1.89 -22.64 10.45
C ARG A 171 3.20 -21.97 10.02
N ALA A 172 4.05 -21.68 11.01
CA ALA A 172 5.34 -21.00 10.78
C ALA A 172 6.26 -21.69 9.76
N GLU A 173 6.27 -23.03 9.71
CA GLU A 173 7.09 -23.77 8.72
C GLU A 173 6.55 -23.62 7.29
N GLU A 174 5.22 -23.60 7.09
CA GLU A 174 4.64 -23.35 5.75
C GLU A 174 4.97 -21.92 5.29
N ILE A 175 4.85 -20.94 6.19
CA ILE A 175 5.21 -19.54 5.91
C ILE A 175 6.69 -19.42 5.53
N LYS A 176 7.57 -20.15 6.22
CA LYS A 176 9.02 -20.14 5.96
C LYS A 176 9.37 -20.76 4.60
N GLU A 177 8.72 -21.87 4.24
CA GLU A 177 8.88 -22.51 2.94
C GLU A 177 8.39 -21.58 1.81
N TYR A 178 7.19 -21.03 1.95
CA TYR A 178 6.62 -20.07 1.02
C TYR A 178 7.50 -18.82 0.84
N ASN A 179 8.03 -18.25 1.94
CA ASN A 179 8.98 -17.14 1.89
C ASN A 179 10.21 -17.49 1.05
N TRP A 180 10.71 -18.72 1.15
CA TRP A 180 11.87 -19.16 0.37
C TRP A 180 11.54 -19.31 -1.13
N HIS A 181 10.35 -19.82 -1.48
CA HIS A 181 9.87 -19.83 -2.86
C HIS A 181 9.72 -18.41 -3.43
N CYS A 182 9.18 -17.48 -2.64
CA CYS A 182 9.06 -16.07 -3.00
C CYS A 182 10.43 -15.43 -3.27
N LEU A 183 11.40 -15.61 -2.36
CA LEU A 183 12.77 -15.10 -2.53
C LEU A 183 13.43 -15.61 -3.81
N LYS A 184 13.26 -16.91 -4.11
CA LYS A 184 13.77 -17.51 -5.36
C LYS A 184 13.11 -16.91 -6.59
N TYR A 185 11.79 -16.79 -6.57
CA TYR A 185 11.04 -16.23 -7.69
C TYR A 185 11.37 -14.75 -7.90
N GLN A 186 11.50 -13.93 -6.85
CA GLN A 186 11.91 -12.53 -6.96
C GLN A 186 13.26 -12.37 -7.66
N LYS A 187 14.24 -13.23 -7.34
CA LYS A 187 15.54 -13.21 -8.03
C LYS A 187 15.38 -13.49 -9.53
N VAL A 188 14.51 -14.43 -9.88
CA VAL A 188 14.17 -14.73 -11.28
C VAL A 188 13.46 -13.54 -11.93
N TRP A 189 12.44 -12.98 -11.27
CA TRP A 189 11.66 -11.85 -11.75
C TRP A 189 12.55 -10.63 -12.05
N ARG A 190 13.38 -10.21 -11.09
CA ARG A 190 14.31 -9.06 -11.27
C ARG A 190 15.23 -9.23 -12.51
N ASN A 191 15.66 -10.45 -12.78
CA ASN A 191 16.57 -10.75 -13.90
C ASN A 191 15.87 -10.93 -15.25
N LYS A 192 14.56 -11.19 -15.24
CA LYS A 192 13.81 -11.66 -16.41
C LYS A 192 12.61 -10.79 -16.78
N LYS A 193 12.19 -9.86 -15.94
CA LYS A 193 10.99 -9.03 -16.17
C LYS A 193 10.98 -8.31 -17.52
N ASN A 194 12.14 -7.86 -18.03
CA ASN A 194 12.24 -7.19 -19.33
C ASN A 194 12.44 -8.15 -20.52
N LYS A 195 12.51 -9.47 -20.28
CA LYS A 195 12.79 -10.50 -21.30
C LYS A 195 11.58 -11.37 -21.65
N TYR A 196 10.54 -11.33 -20.82
CA TYR A 196 9.38 -12.19 -20.93
C TYR A 196 8.12 -11.35 -20.87
N THR A 197 7.06 -11.80 -21.52
CA THR A 197 5.74 -11.17 -21.38
C THR A 197 5.20 -11.37 -19.97
N ARG A 198 4.19 -10.57 -19.62
CA ARG A 198 3.44 -10.69 -18.37
C ARG A 198 2.93 -12.12 -18.14
N GLU A 199 2.33 -12.74 -19.14
CA GLU A 199 1.76 -14.09 -19.09
C GLU A 199 2.85 -15.15 -18.90
N GLN A 200 3.98 -14.98 -19.57
CA GLN A 200 5.14 -15.87 -19.42
C GLN A 200 5.71 -15.79 -17.99
N MET A 201 5.78 -14.58 -17.43
CA MET A 201 6.19 -14.37 -16.04
C MET A 201 5.21 -14.99 -15.05
N PHE A 202 3.90 -14.83 -15.25
CA PHE A 202 2.87 -15.44 -14.41
C PHE A 202 2.85 -16.97 -14.50
N SER A 203 3.04 -17.54 -15.69
CA SER A 203 3.19 -18.99 -15.85
C SER A 203 4.40 -19.51 -15.07
N ARG A 204 5.51 -18.77 -15.09
CA ARG A 204 6.71 -19.12 -14.31
C ARG A 204 6.49 -18.96 -12.81
N ARG A 205 5.76 -17.93 -12.39
CA ARG A 205 5.39 -17.69 -10.98
C ARG A 205 4.63 -18.88 -10.42
N LYS A 206 3.57 -19.32 -11.09
CA LYS A 206 2.76 -20.48 -10.67
C LYS A 206 3.61 -21.77 -10.54
N LYS A 207 4.63 -21.95 -11.39
CA LYS A 207 5.54 -23.11 -11.31
C LYS A 207 6.55 -23.01 -10.16
N MET A 208 6.93 -21.80 -9.76
CA MET A 208 7.97 -21.56 -8.74
C MET A 208 7.40 -21.37 -7.34
N ILE A 209 6.12 -21.00 -7.24
CA ILE A 209 5.39 -20.76 -6.00
C ILE A 209 4.13 -21.65 -6.07
N PRO A 210 4.28 -22.96 -5.79
CA PRO A 210 3.18 -23.93 -5.88
C PRO A 210 2.05 -23.65 -4.90
N GLU A 211 2.27 -22.79 -3.91
CA GLU A 211 1.28 -22.42 -2.90
C GLU A 211 0.22 -21.46 -3.42
N ILE A 212 0.44 -20.79 -4.56
CA ILE A 212 -0.60 -19.98 -5.21
C ILE A 212 -1.65 -20.93 -5.80
N CYS A 213 -2.91 -20.73 -5.43
CA CYS A 213 -4.00 -21.62 -5.80
C CYS A 213 -5.29 -20.86 -6.17
N ASP A 214 -6.31 -21.60 -6.54
CA ASP A 214 -7.67 -21.07 -6.72
C ASP A 214 -8.43 -21.04 -5.39
N ARG A 215 -9.48 -20.22 -5.32
CA ARG A 215 -10.25 -19.96 -4.08
C ARG A 215 -10.70 -21.23 -3.33
N GLU A 216 -11.10 -22.27 -4.06
CA GLU A 216 -11.60 -23.53 -3.49
C GLU A 216 -10.56 -24.24 -2.60
N HIS A 217 -9.27 -24.07 -2.92
CA HIS A 217 -8.17 -24.72 -2.21
C HIS A 217 -7.48 -23.76 -1.21
N ALA A 218 -7.97 -22.53 -1.11
CA ALA A 218 -7.33 -21.47 -0.36
C ALA A 218 -7.52 -21.67 1.16
N LYS A 219 -6.42 -21.54 1.89
CA LYS A 219 -6.42 -21.38 3.35
C LYS A 219 -6.16 -19.94 3.78
N SER A 220 -5.52 -19.15 2.92
CA SER A 220 -5.14 -17.78 3.20
C SER A 220 -5.18 -16.90 1.94
N ILE A 221 -5.09 -15.60 2.18
CA ILE A 221 -4.85 -14.57 1.17
C ILE A 221 -3.46 -14.01 1.41
N ILE A 222 -2.72 -13.81 0.32
CA ILE A 222 -1.34 -13.32 0.34
C ILE A 222 -1.21 -12.09 -0.56
N ASN A 223 -0.36 -11.15 -0.17
CA ASN A 223 0.06 -10.10 -1.09
C ASN A 223 0.99 -10.69 -2.17
N CYS A 224 1.07 -10.03 -3.32
CA CYS A 224 1.85 -10.57 -4.42
C CYS A 224 3.36 -10.67 -4.08
N PRO A 225 3.98 -11.83 -4.38
CA PRO A 225 5.31 -12.19 -3.88
C PRO A 225 6.46 -11.38 -4.48
N GLU A 226 6.21 -10.57 -5.51
CA GLU A 226 7.21 -9.74 -6.16
C GLU A 226 7.71 -8.56 -5.28
N TRP A 227 6.88 -8.09 -4.33
CA TRP A 227 7.12 -6.84 -3.60
C TRP A 227 7.82 -7.06 -2.26
N CYS A 228 7.33 -7.99 -1.44
CA CYS A 228 7.89 -8.22 -0.11
C CYS A 228 8.72 -9.51 -0.07
N PRO A 229 9.99 -9.48 0.39
CA PRO A 229 10.79 -10.70 0.62
C PRO A 229 10.17 -11.62 1.68
N LYS A 230 9.25 -11.11 2.49
CA LYS A 230 8.42 -11.87 3.44
C LYS A 230 6.96 -11.49 3.21
N PRO A 231 6.28 -12.07 2.20
CA PRO A 231 4.90 -11.71 1.94
C PRO A 231 4.03 -12.00 3.16
N MET A 232 3.03 -11.15 3.33
CA MET A 232 2.05 -11.24 4.40
C MET A 232 1.05 -12.34 4.06
N VAL A 233 0.68 -13.11 5.08
CA VAL A 233 -0.25 -14.23 4.96
C VAL A 233 -1.42 -13.97 5.90
N PHE A 234 -2.60 -13.76 5.33
CA PHE A 234 -3.82 -13.40 6.05
C PHE A 234 -4.80 -14.58 6.06
N PRO A 235 -5.42 -14.91 7.20
CA PRO A 235 -6.64 -15.72 7.17
C PRO A 235 -7.67 -15.15 6.18
N MET A 236 -8.40 -16.02 5.48
CA MET A 236 -9.38 -15.59 4.48
C MET A 236 -10.40 -14.62 5.06
N GLU A 237 -10.90 -14.92 6.26
CA GLU A 237 -11.89 -14.16 7.00
C GLU A 237 -11.39 -12.81 7.54
N THR A 238 -10.08 -12.56 7.47
CA THR A 238 -9.52 -11.25 7.83
C THR A 238 -9.85 -10.22 6.74
N ILE A 239 -9.91 -10.64 5.47
CA ILE A 239 -10.13 -9.75 4.32
C ILE A 239 -11.52 -9.91 3.75
N LEU A 240 -11.96 -11.15 3.49
CA LEU A 240 -13.18 -11.42 2.72
C LEU A 240 -14.32 -12.00 3.59
N PRO A 241 -15.59 -11.67 3.26
CA PRO A 241 -16.00 -10.64 2.30
C PRO A 241 -15.59 -9.24 2.79
N ALA A 242 -15.34 -8.31 1.87
CA ALA A 242 -15.03 -6.94 2.26
C ALA A 242 -16.28 -6.29 2.87
N ARG A 243 -16.09 -5.37 3.82
CA ARG A 243 -17.18 -4.69 4.53
C ARG A 243 -17.04 -3.18 4.42
N PRO A 244 -18.15 -2.42 4.47
CA PRO A 244 -18.07 -0.96 4.54
C PRO A 244 -17.38 -0.50 5.83
N ILE A 245 -16.56 0.54 5.72
CA ILE A 245 -16.01 1.36 6.80
C ILE A 245 -16.16 2.84 6.43
N MET A 246 -16.24 3.71 7.43
CA MET A 246 -16.26 5.16 7.21
C MET A 246 -14.85 5.67 6.89
N PHE A 247 -14.72 6.40 5.79
CA PHE A 247 -13.51 7.10 5.37
C PHE A 247 -13.91 8.45 4.75
N GLU A 248 -13.45 9.56 5.35
CA GLU A 248 -13.77 10.93 4.91
C GLU A 248 -15.29 11.22 4.82
N GLY A 249 -16.09 10.54 5.67
CA GLY A 249 -17.55 10.68 5.68
C GLY A 249 -18.28 9.78 4.68
N TYR A 250 -17.58 8.92 3.95
CA TYR A 250 -18.17 7.99 2.98
C TYR A 250 -17.99 6.53 3.40
N GLY A 251 -18.95 5.68 3.06
CA GLY A 251 -18.85 4.24 3.23
C GLY A 251 -18.06 3.60 2.08
N ILE A 252 -16.85 3.13 2.38
CA ILE A 252 -15.92 2.51 1.42
C ILE A 252 -15.61 1.07 1.87
N LEU A 253 -15.35 0.16 0.94
CA LEU A 253 -15.00 -1.22 1.28
C LEU A 253 -13.61 -1.33 1.90
N ALA A 254 -13.51 -2.12 2.97
CA ALA A 254 -12.30 -2.44 3.71
C ALA A 254 -12.27 -3.95 4.06
N PRO A 255 -11.13 -4.51 4.48
CA PRO A 255 -11.05 -5.87 4.99
C PRO A 255 -12.11 -6.14 6.07
N GLN A 256 -12.64 -7.38 6.10
CA GLN A 256 -13.63 -7.81 7.10
C GLN A 256 -13.18 -7.51 8.55
N LYS A 257 -11.89 -7.68 8.84
CA LYS A 257 -11.27 -7.46 10.14
C LYS A 257 -10.05 -6.54 10.03
N PRO A 258 -10.27 -5.23 9.90
CA PRO A 258 -9.20 -4.30 9.55
C PRO A 258 -8.15 -4.17 10.66
N GLU A 259 -8.50 -4.36 11.93
CA GLU A 259 -7.55 -4.34 13.03
C GLU A 259 -6.59 -5.54 12.99
N GLU A 260 -7.08 -6.74 12.66
CA GLU A 260 -6.24 -7.93 12.44
C GLU A 260 -5.32 -7.72 11.23
N TYR A 261 -5.86 -7.16 10.14
CA TYR A 261 -5.12 -6.83 8.93
C TYR A 261 -3.96 -5.86 9.21
N LEU A 262 -4.24 -4.74 9.87
CA LEU A 262 -3.25 -3.71 10.20
C LEU A 262 -2.20 -4.23 11.20
N THR A 263 -2.57 -5.17 12.07
CA THR A 263 -1.63 -5.83 12.99
C THR A 263 -0.60 -6.67 12.23
N VAL A 264 -1.03 -7.42 11.19
CA VAL A 264 -0.10 -8.17 10.32
C VAL A 264 0.81 -7.22 9.54
N PHE A 265 0.27 -6.09 9.08
CA PHE A 265 1.00 -5.14 8.24
C PHE A 265 2.02 -4.30 9.02
N TYR A 266 1.62 -3.72 10.15
CA TYR A 266 2.41 -2.73 10.89
C TYR A 266 2.78 -3.16 12.32
N GLY A 267 2.21 -4.25 12.84
CA GLY A 267 2.33 -4.59 14.26
C GLY A 267 1.58 -3.57 15.13
N ASN A 268 2.32 -2.69 15.81
CA ASN A 268 1.71 -1.61 16.58
C ASN A 268 1.31 -0.43 15.69
N TYR A 269 0.17 -0.55 15.01
CA TYR A 269 -0.34 0.46 14.08
C TYR A 269 -0.96 1.70 14.76
N MET A 270 -1.25 1.63 16.07
CA MET A 270 -1.85 2.73 16.83
C MET A 270 -0.81 3.69 17.41
N GLY A 271 0.48 3.35 17.33
CA GLY A 271 1.56 4.23 17.74
C GLY A 271 1.97 5.22 16.65
N PHE A 272 2.77 6.21 17.05
CA PHE A 272 3.47 7.09 16.12
C PHE A 272 4.48 6.30 15.27
N PRO A 273 4.58 6.60 13.96
CA PRO A 273 5.50 5.90 13.07
C PRO A 273 6.95 6.16 13.48
N LYS A 274 7.76 5.09 13.53
CA LYS A 274 9.20 5.18 13.82
C LYS A 274 10.04 5.55 12.59
N SER A 275 9.48 5.37 11.41
CA SER A 275 10.10 5.76 10.14
C SER A 275 9.82 7.23 9.83
N GLY A 276 10.64 7.82 8.95
CA GLY A 276 10.38 9.18 8.46
C GLY A 276 8.99 9.30 7.85
N LEU A 277 8.35 10.44 8.09
CA LEU A 277 7.14 10.91 7.41
C LEU A 277 7.55 11.47 6.04
N MET A 278 7.88 10.58 5.11
CA MET A 278 8.19 11.01 3.75
C MET A 278 6.89 11.04 2.95
N HIS A 279 6.59 12.20 2.38
CA HIS A 279 5.53 12.34 1.38
C HIS A 279 5.91 11.59 0.11
N HIS A 280 4.91 11.03 -0.57
CA HIS A 280 5.08 10.34 -1.82
C HIS A 280 5.52 11.32 -2.90
N GLY A 281 6.39 10.84 -3.78
CA GLY A 281 6.98 11.67 -4.81
C GLY A 281 7.86 10.88 -5.75
N ASP A 282 8.09 11.45 -6.92
CA ASP A 282 8.96 10.89 -7.93
C ASP A 282 10.01 11.92 -8.36
N LYS A 283 10.64 11.69 -9.51
CA LYS A 283 11.59 12.63 -10.13
C LYS A 283 11.01 14.04 -10.36
N ASN A 284 9.67 14.20 -10.32
CA ASN A 284 8.97 15.47 -10.53
C ASN A 284 8.59 16.14 -9.19
N GLY A 285 9.00 15.59 -8.05
CA GLY A 285 8.75 16.15 -6.72
C GLY A 285 7.60 15.49 -5.98
N ASN A 286 7.21 16.13 -4.87
CA ASN A 286 6.13 15.69 -3.97
C ASN A 286 4.76 15.78 -4.68
N LEU A 287 3.93 14.74 -4.55
CA LEU A 287 2.59 14.68 -5.16
C LEU A 287 1.74 15.90 -4.79
N ALA A 288 1.71 16.28 -3.52
CA ALA A 288 0.93 17.40 -3.01
C ALA A 288 1.35 18.76 -3.59
N GLU A 289 2.58 18.92 -4.07
CA GLU A 289 3.03 20.19 -4.66
C GLU A 289 2.87 20.25 -6.19
N ARG A 290 2.52 19.13 -6.86
CA ARG A 290 2.47 19.07 -8.33
C ARG A 290 1.52 20.09 -8.94
N ALA A 291 0.30 20.20 -8.42
CA ALA A 291 -0.70 21.13 -8.94
C ALA A 291 -0.15 22.57 -8.92
N LYS A 292 0.46 22.98 -7.80
CA LYS A 292 1.08 24.29 -7.65
C LYS A 292 2.26 24.50 -8.60
N ILE A 293 3.13 23.50 -8.75
CA ILE A 293 4.28 23.56 -9.69
C ILE A 293 3.79 23.78 -11.13
N HIS A 294 2.67 23.17 -11.50
CA HIS A 294 2.09 23.25 -12.84
C HIS A 294 1.04 24.36 -13.02
N GLY A 295 0.80 25.19 -12.00
CA GLY A 295 -0.19 26.27 -12.05
C GLY A 295 -1.64 25.76 -12.22
N ILE A 296 -1.93 24.56 -11.73
CA ILE A 296 -3.27 23.95 -11.76
C ILE A 296 -4.06 24.41 -10.55
N ASP A 297 -5.28 24.90 -10.80
CA ASP A 297 -6.26 25.18 -9.76
C ASP A 297 -6.97 23.89 -9.35
N MET A 298 -6.65 23.37 -8.17
CA MET A 298 -7.26 22.16 -7.66
C MET A 298 -8.76 22.32 -7.37
N ASP A 299 -9.27 23.54 -7.14
CA ASP A 299 -10.71 23.70 -6.87
C ASP A 299 -11.52 23.39 -8.14
N GLN A 300 -11.02 23.79 -9.31
CA GLN A 300 -11.60 23.41 -10.60
C GLN A 300 -11.52 21.90 -10.85
N ILE A 301 -10.40 21.27 -10.50
CA ILE A 301 -10.25 19.81 -10.62
C ILE A 301 -11.26 19.06 -9.73
N LEU A 302 -11.52 19.57 -8.52
CA LEU A 302 -12.53 18.99 -7.64
C LEU A 302 -13.94 19.12 -8.24
N GLU A 303 -14.30 20.28 -8.79
CA GLU A 303 -15.58 20.48 -9.48
C GLU A 303 -15.75 19.54 -10.69
N GLU A 304 -14.69 19.32 -11.47
CA GLU A 304 -14.68 18.37 -12.58
C GLU A 304 -14.93 16.93 -12.11
N LEU A 305 -14.22 16.48 -11.07
CA LEU A 305 -14.41 15.15 -10.50
C LEU A 305 -15.80 14.97 -9.90
N GLU A 306 -16.37 15.99 -9.25
CA GLU A 306 -17.74 15.95 -8.77
C GLU A 306 -18.75 15.82 -9.91
N HIS A 307 -18.55 16.55 -11.02
CA HIS A 307 -19.37 16.41 -12.21
C HIS A 307 -19.31 14.98 -12.78
N ILE A 308 -18.09 14.44 -12.91
CA ILE A 308 -17.87 13.05 -13.36
C ILE A 308 -18.60 12.09 -12.42
N PHE A 309 -18.40 12.22 -11.10
CA PHE A 309 -19.05 11.38 -10.10
C PHE A 309 -20.58 11.38 -10.25
N ASN A 310 -21.19 12.54 -10.50
CA ASN A 310 -22.64 12.65 -10.66
C ASN A 310 -23.16 12.09 -12.00
N SER A 311 -22.30 11.93 -12.99
CA SER A 311 -22.67 11.44 -14.33
C SER A 311 -22.64 9.90 -14.50
N ILE A 312 -22.00 9.18 -13.58
CA ILE A 312 -21.87 7.70 -13.57
C ILE A 312 -23.05 7.05 -12.82
#